data_AF-A0A4Q2YSK4-F1
#
_entry.id   AF-A0A4Q2YSK4-F1
#
_cell.length_a   1.000
_cell.length_b   1.000
_cell.length_c   1.000
_cell.angle_alpha   90.00
_cell.angle_beta   90.00
_cell.angle_gamma   90.00
#
_symmetry.space_group_name_H-M   'P 1'
#
loop_
_entity.id
_entity.type
_entity.pdbx_description
1 polymer ?
#
loop_
_entity_poly.entity_id
_entity_poly.type
_entity_poly.pdbx_seq_one_letter_code
_entity_poly.pdbx_strand_id
1 'polypeptide(L)'
;MNYREAIDWLFSTQMFGIKLGLEGPRQLLKEYLAYPAHNVTVIHVAGTNGKGSTCAMIDSIARACGRRCGLFTSPHLIDYRERIRVTGQEIPEDDCATMLTELRVICERLEHHPTFFEITLALAMRWFRLKECEIIVLETGMGGRLDATTAVPADVCVITPIGLDHTQWLGDTQEKIALEKAGIIVQGKPVISSPQEPAVERVLEQEANALRAPLEFISEPMLGYPMSLAGDHQKWNAALAVAAAYRAGLPLSSDTVGYGLSHTTWPGRFERIKPGVVLDGAHNAQSAEVLAATWRQQYPGKKAALVFSAVAGKEIGKILEYLAPLASKVFICPVDT
;
A
#
# COMPACT_ATOMS: atom_id res chain seq x y z
N MET A 1 23.94 11.62 11.31
CA MET A 1 23.82 10.27 11.92
C MET A 1 24.25 9.27 10.86
N ASN A 2 24.88 8.14 11.24
CA ASN A 2 25.00 7.02 10.30
C ASN A 2 23.62 6.36 10.08
N TYR A 3 23.50 5.43 9.12
CA TYR A 3 22.22 4.81 8.79
C TYR A 3 21.55 4.15 10.00
N ARG A 4 22.30 3.35 10.77
CA ARG A 4 21.76 2.68 11.96
C ARG A 4 21.23 3.67 13.00
N GLU A 5 22.01 4.70 13.33
CA GLU A 5 21.60 5.75 14.27
C GLU A 5 20.37 6.53 13.78
N ALA A 6 20.28 6.80 12.47
CA ALA A 6 19.16 7.50 11.87
C ALA A 6 17.87 6.67 11.95
N ILE A 7 17.98 5.36 11.69
CA ILE A 7 16.86 4.43 11.82
C ILE A 7 16.46 4.26 13.29
N ASP A 8 17.41 4.06 14.21
CA ASP A 8 17.13 3.97 15.65
C ASP A 8 16.40 5.23 16.15
N TRP A 9 16.83 6.42 15.71
CA TRP A 9 16.13 7.67 15.98
C TRP A 9 14.71 7.65 15.41
N LEU A 10 14.54 7.31 14.14
CA LEU A 10 13.22 7.28 13.51
C LEU A 10 12.28 6.32 14.25
N PHE A 11 12.72 5.10 14.59
CA PHE A 11 11.90 4.13 15.32
C PHE A 11 11.55 4.61 16.73
N SER A 12 12.43 5.37 17.40
CA SER A 12 12.09 5.95 18.71
C SER A 12 10.85 6.87 18.65
N THR A 13 10.56 7.49 17.49
CA THR A 13 9.38 8.35 17.28
C THR A 13 8.05 7.57 17.25
N GLN A 14 8.08 6.24 17.22
CA GLN A 14 6.86 5.42 17.38
C GLN A 14 6.19 5.65 18.74
N MET A 15 6.92 6.14 19.75
CA MET A 15 6.36 6.53 21.04
C MET A 15 5.27 7.61 20.95
N PHE A 16 5.26 8.41 19.87
CA PHE A 16 4.22 9.41 19.62
C PHE A 16 2.92 8.82 19.06
N GLY A 17 2.89 7.51 18.79
CA GLY A 17 1.70 6.75 18.42
C GLY A 17 1.06 7.21 17.11
N ILE A 18 -0.25 6.99 17.02
CA ILE A 18 -1.08 7.41 15.90
C ILE A 18 -1.66 8.79 16.23
N LYS A 19 -1.29 9.80 15.45
CA LYS A 19 -1.93 11.12 15.46
C LYS A 19 -2.78 11.23 14.20
N LEU A 20 -4.08 11.45 14.37
CA LEU A 20 -5.01 11.67 13.26
C LEU A 20 -5.14 13.16 13.01
N GLY A 21 -4.87 13.60 11.77
CA GLY A 21 -4.89 15.00 11.37
C GLY A 21 -4.00 15.24 10.14
N LEU A 22 -4.28 16.32 9.41
CA LEU A 22 -3.52 16.65 8.19
C LEU A 22 -2.65 17.90 8.38
N GLU A 23 -2.80 18.62 9.48
CA GLU A 23 -2.05 19.82 9.81
C GLU A 23 -0.56 19.53 9.99
N GLY A 24 -0.23 18.52 10.82
CA GLY A 24 1.14 18.08 11.07
C GLY A 24 1.88 17.61 9.80
N PRO A 25 1.32 16.66 9.02
CA PRO A 25 1.97 16.21 7.79
C PRO A 25 2.10 17.34 6.76
N ARG A 26 1.09 18.21 6.60
CA ARG A 26 1.17 19.38 5.69
C ARG A 26 2.27 20.35 6.11
N GLN A 27 2.39 20.63 7.41
CA GLN A 27 3.44 21.49 7.95
C GLN A 27 4.81 20.88 7.66
N LEU A 28 5.03 19.60 7.96
CA LEU A 28 6.32 18.95 7.74
C LEU A 28 6.70 18.89 6.26
N LEU A 29 5.74 18.58 5.37
CA LEU A 29 5.95 18.58 3.92
C LEU A 29 6.35 19.99 3.41
N LYS A 30 5.76 21.04 3.99
CA LYS A 30 6.10 22.42 3.65
C LYS A 30 7.50 22.80 4.14
N GLU A 31 7.79 22.58 5.41
CA GLU A 31 9.09 22.92 6.02
C GLU A 31 10.25 22.16 5.35
N TYR A 32 10.03 20.90 4.98
CA TYR A 32 11.06 20.09 4.31
C TYR A 32 11.08 20.24 2.77
N LEU A 33 10.26 21.15 2.20
CA LEU A 33 10.15 21.37 0.76
C LEU A 33 9.94 20.05 -0.02
N ALA A 34 8.99 19.26 0.48
CA ALA A 34 8.74 17.89 0.07
C ALA A 34 7.44 17.72 -0.74
N TYR A 35 6.66 18.78 -1.01
CA TYR A 35 5.52 18.65 -1.92
C TYR A 35 5.94 18.22 -3.34
N PRO A 36 5.08 17.47 -4.07
CA PRO A 36 5.32 17.14 -5.47
C PRO A 36 5.59 18.39 -6.32
N ALA A 37 6.41 18.26 -7.35
CA ALA A 37 6.59 19.32 -8.33
C ALA A 37 5.35 19.44 -9.25
N HIS A 38 5.17 20.60 -9.91
CA HIS A 38 3.94 20.95 -10.65
C HIS A 38 3.51 19.97 -11.76
N ASN A 39 4.43 19.21 -12.35
CA ASN A 39 4.16 18.28 -13.46
C ASN A 39 4.23 16.80 -13.03
N VAL A 40 4.17 16.52 -11.74
CA VAL A 40 4.22 15.16 -11.20
C VAL A 40 2.81 14.67 -10.98
N THR A 41 2.47 13.50 -11.55
CA THR A 41 1.17 12.87 -11.34
C THR A 41 1.19 12.02 -10.08
N VAL A 42 0.23 12.21 -9.18
CA VAL A 42 0.13 11.43 -7.94
C VAL A 42 -1.04 10.44 -8.01
N ILE A 43 -0.76 9.15 -7.85
CA ILE A 43 -1.76 8.10 -7.65
C ILE A 43 -1.79 7.74 -6.16
N HIS A 44 -2.97 7.79 -5.55
CA HIS A 44 -3.15 7.50 -4.13
C HIS A 44 -4.06 6.28 -3.94
N VAL A 45 -3.58 5.28 -3.21
CA VAL A 45 -4.20 3.96 -3.09
C VAL A 45 -4.61 3.69 -1.64
N ALA A 46 -5.92 3.54 -1.42
CA ALA A 46 -6.51 3.11 -0.16
C ALA A 46 -7.27 1.78 -0.33
N GLY A 47 -7.60 1.14 0.78
CA GLY A 47 -8.27 -0.17 0.78
C GLY A 47 -7.89 -1.05 1.96
N THR A 48 -8.55 -2.19 2.12
CA THR A 48 -8.22 -3.15 3.18
C THR A 48 -7.14 -4.12 2.69
N ASN A 49 -7.43 -4.86 1.61
CA ASN A 49 -6.50 -5.83 1.03
C ASN A 49 -6.13 -5.42 -0.41
N GLY A 50 -4.92 -5.77 -0.85
CA GLY A 50 -4.48 -5.55 -2.23
C GLY A 50 -3.75 -4.23 -2.50
N LYS A 51 -3.76 -3.24 -1.57
CA LYS A 51 -3.07 -1.95 -1.72
C LYS A 51 -1.64 -2.07 -2.24
N GLY A 52 -0.73 -2.66 -1.46
CA GLY A 52 0.66 -2.84 -1.88
C GLY A 52 0.85 -3.60 -3.19
N SER A 53 0.03 -4.63 -3.47
CA SER A 53 0.10 -5.35 -4.76
C SER A 53 -0.29 -4.45 -5.93
N THR A 54 -1.38 -3.68 -5.79
CA THR A 54 -1.82 -2.69 -6.77
C THR A 54 -0.75 -1.61 -6.96
N CYS A 55 -0.17 -1.07 -5.89
CA CYS A 55 0.92 -0.10 -5.96
C CYS A 55 2.15 -0.66 -6.69
N ALA A 56 2.56 -1.89 -6.38
CA ALA A 56 3.69 -2.56 -7.02
C ALA A 56 3.44 -2.81 -8.52
N MET A 57 2.22 -3.15 -8.90
CA MET A 57 1.83 -3.30 -10.32
C MET A 57 1.85 -1.95 -11.04
N ILE A 58 1.34 -0.88 -10.43
CA ILE A 58 1.39 0.48 -11.00
C ILE A 58 2.84 0.92 -11.20
N ASP A 59 3.70 0.75 -10.19
CA ASP A 59 5.14 1.04 -10.31
C ASP A 59 5.78 0.26 -11.46
N SER A 60 5.51 -1.05 -11.53
CA SER A 60 6.07 -1.90 -12.58
C SER A 60 5.62 -1.50 -13.99
N ILE A 61 4.35 -1.14 -14.16
CA ILE A 61 3.80 -0.64 -15.42
C ILE A 61 4.42 0.73 -15.76
N ALA A 62 4.53 1.65 -14.79
CA ALA A 62 5.14 2.96 -15.01
C ALA A 62 6.60 2.83 -15.48
N ARG A 63 7.37 1.92 -14.88
CA ARG A 63 8.74 1.59 -15.32
C ARG A 63 8.77 1.01 -16.72
N ALA A 64 7.83 0.12 -17.06
CA ALA A 64 7.70 -0.44 -18.40
C ALA A 64 7.39 0.65 -19.45
N CYS A 65 6.66 1.69 -19.06
CA CYS A 65 6.42 2.89 -19.87
C CYS A 65 7.61 3.88 -19.89
N GLY A 66 8.73 3.54 -19.25
CA GLY A 66 9.93 4.40 -19.19
C GLY A 66 9.75 5.65 -18.32
N ARG A 67 8.84 5.63 -17.34
CA ARG A 67 8.63 6.74 -16.40
C ARG A 67 9.39 6.53 -15.10
N ARG A 68 9.92 7.63 -14.55
CA ARG A 68 10.50 7.63 -13.20
C ARG A 68 9.39 7.64 -12.16
N CYS A 69 9.13 6.47 -11.59
CA CYS A 69 8.09 6.26 -10.58
C CYS A 69 8.68 6.31 -9.16
N GLY A 70 8.11 7.14 -8.29
CA GLY A 70 8.32 7.08 -6.85
C GLY A 70 7.23 6.23 -6.20
N LEU A 71 7.61 5.20 -5.44
CA LEU A 71 6.70 4.28 -4.78
C LEU A 71 6.86 4.40 -3.26
N PHE A 72 5.76 4.73 -2.57
CA PHE A 72 5.67 4.78 -1.12
C PHE A 72 4.71 3.71 -0.61
N THR A 73 5.22 2.78 0.21
CA THR A 73 4.46 1.62 0.69
C THR A 73 4.61 1.37 2.18
N SER A 74 3.66 0.64 2.77
CA SER A 74 3.72 0.26 4.18
C SER A 74 2.94 -1.01 4.52
N PRO A 75 3.36 -1.78 5.56
CA PRO A 75 4.67 -1.71 6.23
C PRO A 75 5.81 -2.21 5.33
N HIS A 76 7.05 -2.24 5.86
CA HIS A 76 8.14 -3.03 5.28
C HIS A 76 8.13 -4.46 5.84
N LEU A 77 8.82 -5.38 5.16
CA LEU A 77 9.04 -6.77 5.58
C LEU A 77 10.35 -6.95 6.34
N ILE A 78 11.47 -6.49 5.78
CA ILE A 78 12.81 -6.72 6.34
C ILE A 78 13.54 -5.39 6.57
N ASP A 79 13.61 -4.54 5.55
CA ASP A 79 14.36 -3.29 5.59
C ASP A 79 13.41 -2.08 5.53
N TYR A 80 13.64 -1.07 6.37
CA TYR A 80 12.89 0.18 6.36
C TYR A 80 12.80 0.82 4.96
N ARG A 81 13.89 0.72 4.17
CA ARG A 81 14.02 1.35 2.85
C ARG A 81 13.04 0.78 1.82
N GLU A 82 12.49 -0.41 2.06
CA GLU A 82 11.42 -0.99 1.24
C GLU A 82 10.20 -0.05 1.10
N ARG A 83 9.99 0.84 2.08
CA ARG A 83 8.91 1.83 2.08
C ARG A 83 9.10 2.92 1.03
N ILE A 84 10.32 3.15 0.53
CA ILE A 84 10.67 4.30 -0.31
C ILE A 84 11.50 3.81 -1.49
N ARG A 85 10.84 3.69 -2.64
CA ARG A 85 11.49 3.23 -3.88
C ARG A 85 11.38 4.24 -5.00
N VAL A 86 12.41 4.34 -5.83
CA VAL A 86 12.37 5.07 -7.09
C VAL A 86 12.80 4.14 -8.20
N THR A 87 11.96 3.98 -9.22
CA THR A 87 12.21 3.07 -10.35
C THR A 87 12.59 1.66 -9.85
N GLY A 88 11.83 1.16 -8.87
CA GLY A 88 12.01 -0.18 -8.29
C GLY A 88 13.23 -0.34 -7.38
N GLN A 89 14.03 0.70 -7.17
CA GLN A 89 15.19 0.68 -6.29
C GLN A 89 14.91 1.39 -4.97
N GLU A 90 15.30 0.79 -3.86
CA GLU A 90 15.18 1.37 -2.52
C GLU A 90 16.08 2.60 -2.37
N ILE A 91 15.67 3.55 -1.52
CA ILE A 91 16.52 4.69 -1.15
C ILE A 91 17.87 4.17 -0.58
N PRO A 92 19.04 4.66 -1.02
CA PRO A 92 20.32 4.25 -0.45
C PRO A 92 20.46 4.60 1.04
N GLU A 93 21.25 3.81 1.78
CA GLU A 93 21.44 4.02 3.23
C GLU A 93 21.99 5.41 3.54
N ASP A 94 22.98 5.87 2.78
CA ASP A 94 23.63 7.17 2.99
C ASP A 94 22.66 8.34 2.72
N ASP A 95 21.86 8.26 1.66
CA ASP A 95 20.83 9.25 1.34
C ASP A 95 19.75 9.27 2.43
N CYS A 96 19.28 8.09 2.84
CA CYS A 96 18.30 7.94 3.92
C CYS A 96 18.81 8.55 5.24
N ALA A 97 20.05 8.21 5.64
CA ALA A 97 20.67 8.71 6.87
C ALA A 97 20.87 10.23 6.85
N THR A 98 21.30 10.76 5.71
CA THR A 98 21.50 12.21 5.50
C THR A 98 20.17 12.95 5.64
N MET A 99 19.15 12.52 4.92
CA MET A 99 17.84 13.17 4.91
C MET A 99 17.11 13.02 6.25
N LEU A 100 17.23 11.89 6.95
CA LEU A 100 16.72 11.73 8.31
C LEU A 100 17.46 12.64 9.30
N THR A 101 18.75 12.89 9.11
CA THR A 101 19.51 13.85 9.92
C THR A 101 18.98 15.27 9.74
N GLU A 102 18.65 15.68 8.51
CA GLU A 102 18.01 16.97 8.23
C GLU A 102 16.61 17.06 8.85
N LEU A 103 15.79 16.03 8.67
CA LEU A 103 14.44 15.96 9.22
C LEU A 103 14.43 16.03 10.74
N ARG A 104 15.39 15.41 11.41
CA ARG A 104 15.53 15.48 12.88
C ARG A 104 15.66 16.93 13.35
N VAL A 105 16.51 17.72 12.71
CA VAL A 105 16.71 19.14 13.05
C VAL A 105 15.43 19.95 12.85
N ILE A 106 14.63 19.63 11.82
CA ILE A 106 13.33 20.26 11.61
C ILE A 106 12.34 19.85 12.70
N CYS A 107 12.22 18.54 12.99
CA CYS A 107 11.29 18.01 13.97
C CYS A 107 11.53 18.58 15.38
N GLU A 108 12.78 18.79 15.78
CA GLU A 108 13.16 19.38 17.07
C GLU A 108 12.72 20.85 17.22
N ARG A 109 12.38 21.54 16.12
CA ARG A 109 11.92 22.95 16.12
C ARG A 109 10.41 23.09 16.06
N LEU A 110 9.68 22.00 15.78
CA LEU A 110 8.23 22.02 15.70
C LEU A 110 7.63 21.99 17.11
N GLU A 111 6.53 22.72 17.31
CA GLU A 111 5.77 22.71 18.56
C GLU A 111 5.28 21.31 18.94
N HIS A 112 4.93 20.52 17.92
CA HIS A 112 4.54 19.13 18.07
C HIS A 112 5.47 18.24 17.26
N HIS A 113 6.09 17.28 17.93
CA HIS A 113 6.94 16.31 17.26
C HIS A 113 6.10 15.46 16.29
N PRO A 114 6.50 15.35 15.01
CA PRO A 114 5.84 14.49 14.03
C PRO A 114 5.97 13.00 14.40
N THR A 115 5.01 12.19 13.94
CA THR A 115 5.00 10.75 14.09
C THR A 115 6.00 10.07 13.13
N PHE A 116 6.32 8.80 13.41
CA PHE A 116 7.12 7.95 12.52
C PHE A 116 6.63 8.00 11.06
N PHE A 117 5.31 7.94 10.87
CA PHE A 117 4.71 7.86 9.54
C PHE A 117 4.76 9.20 8.80
N GLU A 118 4.55 10.31 9.50
CA GLU A 118 4.70 11.67 8.96
C GLU A 118 6.14 11.95 8.50
N ILE A 119 7.13 11.58 9.32
CA ILE A 119 8.56 11.73 8.98
C ILE A 119 8.91 10.87 7.77
N THR A 120 8.43 9.63 7.75
CA THR A 120 8.66 8.69 6.63
C THR A 120 8.04 9.20 5.33
N LEU A 121 6.84 9.79 5.37
CA LEU A 121 6.22 10.41 4.21
C LEU A 121 7.04 11.62 3.72
N ALA A 122 7.43 12.52 4.61
CA ALA A 122 8.22 13.70 4.25
C ALA A 122 9.57 13.32 3.62
N LEU A 123 10.24 12.30 4.19
CA LEU A 123 11.47 11.71 3.63
C LEU A 123 11.24 11.20 2.21
N ALA A 124 10.21 10.37 2.01
CA ALA A 124 9.89 9.78 0.72
C ALA A 124 9.58 10.83 -0.34
N MET A 125 8.73 11.79 0.00
CA MET A 125 8.31 12.82 -0.93
C MET A 125 9.46 13.76 -1.33
N ARG A 126 10.35 14.08 -0.38
CA ARG A 126 11.58 14.81 -0.68
C ARG A 126 12.50 14.01 -1.61
N TRP A 127 12.65 12.72 -1.36
CA TRP A 127 13.47 11.83 -2.19
C TRP A 127 12.92 11.74 -3.62
N PHE A 128 11.61 11.58 -3.78
CA PHE A 128 10.96 11.53 -5.09
C PHE A 128 11.17 12.83 -5.88
N ARG A 129 11.13 13.98 -5.20
CA ARG A 129 11.44 15.29 -5.79
C ARG A 129 12.90 15.38 -6.25
N LEU A 130 13.85 14.94 -5.42
CA LEU A 130 15.28 14.93 -5.76
C LEU A 130 15.61 13.99 -6.93
N LYS A 131 14.85 12.91 -7.09
CA LYS A 131 14.98 11.97 -8.21
C LYS A 131 14.13 12.32 -9.42
N GLU A 132 13.50 13.50 -9.40
CA GLU A 132 12.69 14.01 -10.50
C GLU A 132 11.64 12.99 -10.99
N CYS A 133 10.96 12.34 -10.04
CA CYS A 133 9.89 11.40 -10.35
C CYS A 133 8.79 12.12 -11.14
N GLU A 134 8.33 11.49 -12.21
CA GLU A 134 7.24 11.98 -13.06
C GLU A 134 5.88 11.50 -12.55
N ILE A 135 5.88 10.38 -11.85
CA ILE A 135 4.72 9.77 -11.23
C ILE A 135 5.06 9.30 -9.82
N ILE A 136 4.13 9.48 -8.89
CA ILE A 136 4.26 9.02 -7.51
C ILE A 136 3.06 8.13 -7.19
N VAL A 137 3.31 6.98 -6.58
CA VAL A 137 2.31 6.03 -6.11
C VAL A 137 2.38 5.96 -4.59
N LEU A 138 1.32 6.40 -3.92
CA LEU A 138 1.22 6.44 -2.46
C LEU A 138 0.25 5.37 -1.97
N GLU A 139 0.72 4.46 -1.12
CA GLU A 139 -0.14 3.59 -0.33
C GLU A 139 -0.52 4.27 0.99
N THR A 140 -1.82 4.34 1.31
CA THR A 140 -2.26 4.75 2.66
C THR A 140 -1.75 3.78 3.72
N GLY A 141 -1.28 4.29 4.85
CA GLY A 141 -0.93 3.47 6.00
C GLY A 141 -2.16 2.85 6.66
N MET A 142 -3.12 3.68 7.06
CA MET A 142 -4.36 3.22 7.71
C MET A 142 -5.52 4.18 7.45
N GLY A 143 -6.69 3.63 7.16
CA GLY A 143 -7.87 4.44 6.82
C GLY A 143 -7.68 5.13 5.47
N GLY A 144 -7.66 6.45 5.50
CA GLY A 144 -7.49 7.33 4.33
C GLY A 144 -7.63 8.79 4.72
N ARG A 145 -8.82 9.21 5.16
CA ARG A 145 -9.22 10.60 5.48
C ARG A 145 -8.22 11.39 6.32
N LEU A 146 -7.67 10.75 7.35
CA LEU A 146 -6.71 11.35 8.29
C LEU A 146 -5.33 10.67 8.25
N ASP A 147 -5.08 9.86 7.21
CA ASP A 147 -3.76 9.29 6.96
C ASP A 147 -2.81 10.38 6.45
N ALA A 148 -1.55 10.35 6.88
CA ALA A 148 -0.57 11.36 6.51
C ALA A 148 -0.44 11.52 4.99
N THR A 149 -0.59 10.42 4.22
CA THR A 149 -0.48 10.46 2.75
C THR A 149 -1.53 11.35 2.09
N THR A 150 -2.68 11.56 2.72
CA THR A 150 -3.76 12.46 2.24
C THR A 150 -3.38 13.94 2.32
N ALA A 151 -2.29 14.28 3.01
CA ALA A 151 -1.71 15.62 2.94
C ALA A 151 -1.08 15.92 1.57
N VAL A 152 -0.78 14.89 0.76
CA VAL A 152 -0.30 15.02 -0.61
C VAL A 152 -1.49 14.98 -1.57
N PRO A 153 -1.76 16.05 -2.34
CA PRO A 153 -2.87 16.07 -3.29
C PRO A 153 -2.70 14.99 -4.37
N ALA A 154 -3.72 14.15 -4.55
CA ALA A 154 -3.74 13.11 -5.57
C ALA A 154 -4.37 13.59 -6.88
N ASP A 155 -3.90 13.04 -8.00
CA ASP A 155 -4.50 13.20 -9.33
C ASP A 155 -5.40 12.02 -9.72
N VAL A 156 -5.13 10.84 -9.17
CA VAL A 156 -5.94 9.63 -9.34
C VAL A 156 -6.08 8.94 -8.00
N CYS A 157 -7.30 8.65 -7.57
CA CYS A 157 -7.59 7.92 -6.34
C CYS A 157 -7.95 6.48 -6.67
N VAL A 158 -7.44 5.53 -5.89
CA VAL A 158 -7.64 4.10 -6.12
C VAL A 158 -8.14 3.45 -4.84
N ILE A 159 -9.26 2.74 -4.92
CA ILE A 159 -9.85 2.02 -3.79
C ILE A 159 -9.80 0.52 -4.08
N THR A 160 -8.91 -0.19 -3.38
CA THR A 160 -8.88 -1.67 -3.41
C THR A 160 -10.00 -2.25 -2.53
N PRO A 161 -10.22 -3.57 -2.49
CA PRO A 161 -11.33 -4.15 -1.73
C PRO A 161 -11.36 -3.67 -0.27
N ILE A 162 -12.53 -3.24 0.18
CA ILE A 162 -12.80 -2.80 1.53
C ILE A 162 -13.44 -3.95 2.30
N GLY A 163 -12.88 -4.23 3.46
CA GLY A 163 -13.37 -5.23 4.40
C GLY A 163 -13.07 -4.80 5.83
N LEU A 164 -13.58 -5.56 6.80
CA LEU A 164 -13.36 -5.31 8.22
C LEU A 164 -11.87 -5.49 8.56
N ASP A 165 -11.21 -4.39 8.94
CA ASP A 165 -9.86 -4.38 9.51
C ASP A 165 -9.67 -3.09 10.31
N HIS A 166 -8.75 -3.11 11.27
CA HIS A 166 -8.46 -1.97 12.16
C HIS A 166 -9.73 -1.39 12.82
N THR A 167 -10.68 -2.25 13.22
CA THR A 167 -12.01 -1.83 13.69
C THR A 167 -11.98 -0.93 14.94
N GLN A 168 -10.94 -1.06 15.76
CA GLN A 168 -10.68 -0.18 16.90
C GLN A 168 -10.43 1.29 16.51
N TRP A 169 -9.97 1.56 15.29
CA TRP A 169 -9.64 2.90 14.78
C TRP A 169 -10.62 3.39 13.72
N LEU A 170 -11.03 2.51 12.80
CA LEU A 170 -11.79 2.88 11.60
C LEU A 170 -13.31 2.64 11.74
N GLY A 171 -13.74 1.98 12.82
CA GLY A 171 -15.13 1.62 13.07
C GLY A 171 -15.42 0.13 12.89
N ASP A 172 -16.59 -0.27 13.38
CA ASP A 172 -17.06 -1.65 13.50
C ASP A 172 -17.95 -2.11 12.33
N THR A 173 -18.18 -1.25 11.33
CA THR A 173 -18.95 -1.59 10.12
C THR A 173 -18.17 -1.27 8.85
N GLN A 174 -18.52 -1.94 7.74
CA GLN A 174 -17.86 -1.71 6.47
C GLN A 174 -18.10 -0.30 5.94
N GLU A 175 -19.27 0.30 6.22
CA GLU A 175 -19.61 1.67 5.83
C GLU A 175 -18.75 2.70 6.53
N LYS A 176 -18.49 2.54 7.84
CA LYS A 176 -17.58 3.42 8.59
C LYS A 176 -16.16 3.35 8.04
N ILE A 177 -15.69 2.13 7.77
CA ILE A 177 -14.38 1.90 7.16
C ILE A 177 -14.31 2.48 5.74
N ALA A 178 -15.41 2.37 4.98
CA ALA A 178 -15.52 2.94 3.64
C ALA A 178 -15.45 4.45 3.67
N LEU A 179 -16.12 5.12 4.60
CA LEU A 179 -16.03 6.58 4.78
C LEU A 179 -14.59 7.02 5.09
N GLU A 180 -13.89 6.31 5.97
CA GLU A 180 -12.48 6.61 6.24
C GLU A 180 -11.61 6.45 4.99
N LYS A 181 -11.83 5.41 4.18
CA LYS A 181 -11.04 5.17 2.96
C LYS A 181 -11.40 6.12 1.82
N ALA A 182 -12.68 6.47 1.68
CA ALA A 182 -13.16 7.45 0.71
C ALA A 182 -12.59 8.85 0.96
N GLY A 183 -12.07 9.13 2.16
CA GLY A 183 -11.42 10.40 2.48
C GLY A 183 -10.15 10.72 1.67
N ILE A 184 -9.63 9.78 0.87
CA ILE A 184 -8.57 10.10 -0.10
C ILE A 184 -9.10 10.76 -1.39
N ILE A 185 -10.41 10.72 -1.64
CA ILE A 185 -11.02 11.23 -2.86
C ILE A 185 -10.79 12.74 -2.95
N VAL A 186 -10.28 13.18 -4.10
CA VAL A 186 -10.02 14.59 -4.39
C VAL A 186 -11.10 15.14 -5.32
N GLN A 187 -11.57 16.36 -5.04
CA GLN A 187 -12.60 17.02 -5.82
C GLN A 187 -12.26 17.06 -7.32
N GLY A 188 -13.19 16.59 -8.15
CA GLY A 188 -13.05 16.59 -9.61
C GLY A 188 -12.02 15.61 -10.19
N LYS A 189 -11.32 14.83 -9.36
CA LYS A 189 -10.30 13.87 -9.80
C LYS A 189 -10.90 12.47 -9.97
N PRO A 190 -10.39 11.66 -10.91
CA PRO A 190 -10.88 10.30 -11.12
C PRO A 190 -10.65 9.40 -9.90
N VAL A 191 -11.63 8.55 -9.61
CA VAL A 191 -11.60 7.50 -8.60
C VAL A 191 -11.83 6.17 -9.29
N ILE A 192 -10.93 5.21 -9.11
CA ILE A 192 -11.08 3.84 -9.61
C ILE A 192 -11.20 2.90 -8.43
N SER A 193 -12.23 2.04 -8.42
CA SER A 193 -12.44 1.05 -7.36
C SER A 193 -12.46 -0.37 -7.92
N SER A 194 -12.01 -1.34 -7.13
CA SER A 194 -12.43 -2.74 -7.29
C SER A 194 -13.95 -2.87 -7.06
N PRO A 195 -14.62 -3.96 -7.49
CA PRO A 195 -15.95 -4.27 -7.00
C PRO A 195 -16.00 -4.27 -5.48
N GLN A 196 -17.12 -3.83 -4.91
CA GLN A 196 -17.31 -3.78 -3.46
C GLN A 196 -18.64 -4.41 -3.06
N GLU A 197 -18.84 -4.62 -1.76
CA GLU A 197 -20.17 -4.94 -1.24
C GLU A 197 -21.13 -3.76 -1.48
N PRO A 198 -22.44 -3.99 -1.74
CA PRO A 198 -23.39 -2.92 -2.07
C PRO A 198 -23.50 -1.80 -1.03
N ALA A 199 -23.19 -2.07 0.24
CA ALA A 199 -23.13 -1.05 1.28
C ALA A 199 -21.93 -0.11 1.13
N VAL A 200 -20.78 -0.66 0.75
CA VAL A 200 -19.54 0.09 0.49
C VAL A 200 -19.67 0.88 -0.81
N GLU A 201 -20.21 0.28 -1.88
CA GLU A 201 -20.42 0.96 -3.17
C GLU A 201 -21.22 2.26 -2.98
N ARG A 202 -22.35 2.17 -2.24
CA ARG A 202 -23.20 3.33 -1.93
C ARG A 202 -22.43 4.45 -1.22
N VAL A 203 -21.53 4.12 -0.30
CA VAL A 203 -20.69 5.12 0.39
C VAL A 203 -19.73 5.77 -0.60
N LEU A 204 -19.01 4.98 -1.40
CA LEU A 204 -18.06 5.51 -2.38
C LEU A 204 -18.77 6.40 -3.42
N GLU A 205 -19.95 6.00 -3.90
CA GLU A 205 -20.76 6.78 -4.82
C GLU A 205 -21.22 8.10 -4.19
N GLN A 206 -21.67 8.09 -2.94
CA GLN A 206 -22.08 9.31 -2.24
C GLN A 206 -20.93 10.30 -2.09
N GLU A 207 -19.77 9.83 -1.63
CA GLU A 207 -18.59 10.67 -1.45
C GLU A 207 -18.05 11.20 -2.79
N ALA A 208 -17.97 10.34 -3.80
CA ALA A 208 -17.53 10.74 -5.14
C ALA A 208 -18.49 11.77 -5.76
N ASN A 209 -19.80 11.58 -5.63
CA ASN A 209 -20.80 12.54 -6.11
C ASN A 209 -20.70 13.89 -5.39
N ALA A 210 -20.53 13.88 -4.06
CA ALA A 210 -20.37 15.11 -3.27
C ALA A 210 -19.14 15.91 -3.72
N LEU A 211 -18.05 15.22 -4.07
CA LEU A 211 -16.79 15.79 -4.54
C LEU A 211 -16.74 15.97 -6.07
N ARG A 212 -17.82 15.65 -6.79
CA ARG A 212 -17.87 15.67 -8.27
C ARG A 212 -16.70 14.90 -8.90
N ALA A 213 -16.27 13.84 -8.22
CA ALA A 213 -15.17 12.98 -8.62
C ALA A 213 -15.72 11.86 -9.51
N PRO A 214 -15.26 11.69 -10.76
CA PRO A 214 -15.70 10.58 -11.61
C PRO A 214 -15.29 9.24 -11.01
N LEU A 215 -16.26 8.44 -10.58
CA LEU A 215 -16.04 7.11 -10.02
C LEU A 215 -16.28 6.03 -11.07
N GLU A 216 -15.35 5.09 -11.17
CA GLU A 216 -15.43 3.91 -12.01
C GLU A 216 -15.11 2.66 -11.19
N PHE A 217 -16.01 1.68 -11.21
CA PHE A 217 -15.77 0.34 -10.69
C PHE A 217 -15.27 -0.56 -11.81
N ILE A 218 -14.13 -1.24 -11.62
CA ILE A 218 -13.69 -2.26 -12.58
C ILE A 218 -14.68 -3.42 -12.56
N SER A 219 -15.19 -3.82 -13.72
CA SER A 219 -16.21 -4.86 -13.84
C SER A 219 -15.64 -6.25 -14.08
N GLU A 220 -14.40 -6.34 -14.57
CA GLU A 220 -13.79 -7.60 -14.99
C GLU A 220 -12.33 -7.71 -14.50
N PRO A 221 -11.87 -8.94 -14.20
CA PRO A 221 -10.47 -9.17 -13.89
C PRO A 221 -9.59 -9.06 -15.15
N MET A 222 -8.31 -8.77 -14.97
CA MET A 222 -7.36 -8.77 -16.06
C MET A 222 -7.10 -10.22 -16.55
N LEU A 223 -7.41 -10.48 -17.82
CA LEU A 223 -7.22 -11.78 -18.46
C LEU A 223 -6.28 -11.66 -19.67
N GLY A 224 -5.64 -12.77 -20.04
CA GLY A 224 -4.77 -12.83 -21.22
C GLY A 224 -3.36 -12.24 -21.04
N TYR A 225 -3.04 -11.68 -19.87
CA TYR A 225 -1.71 -11.19 -19.55
C TYR A 225 -0.95 -12.14 -18.62
N PRO A 226 0.38 -12.31 -18.81
CA PRO A 226 1.22 -13.03 -17.85
C PRO A 226 1.29 -12.27 -16.52
N MET A 227 1.12 -13.00 -15.42
CA MET A 227 1.13 -12.46 -14.05
C MET A 227 2.26 -13.10 -13.25
N SER A 228 3.10 -12.29 -12.60
CA SER A 228 4.13 -12.80 -11.68
C SER A 228 3.58 -13.18 -10.31
N LEU A 229 2.59 -12.43 -9.80
CA LEU A 229 1.98 -12.68 -8.50
C LEU A 229 0.89 -13.74 -8.62
N ALA A 230 0.91 -14.73 -7.72
CA ALA A 230 -0.03 -15.85 -7.73
C ALA A 230 -1.38 -15.50 -7.09
N GLY A 231 -2.43 -16.16 -7.57
CA GLY A 231 -3.80 -16.07 -7.05
C GLY A 231 -4.72 -15.22 -7.91
N ASP A 232 -5.98 -15.66 -8.06
CA ASP A 232 -6.94 -15.00 -8.96
C ASP A 232 -7.29 -13.56 -8.54
N HIS A 233 -7.22 -13.26 -7.24
CA HIS A 233 -7.37 -11.89 -6.72
C HIS A 233 -6.34 -10.91 -7.32
N GLN A 234 -5.16 -11.39 -7.72
CA GLN A 234 -4.15 -10.54 -8.36
C GLN A 234 -4.57 -10.07 -9.75
N LYS A 235 -5.47 -10.79 -10.43
CA LYS A 235 -6.03 -10.35 -11.72
C LYS A 235 -6.93 -9.13 -11.55
N TRP A 236 -7.63 -9.02 -10.42
CA TRP A 236 -8.42 -7.84 -10.06
C TRP A 236 -7.51 -6.67 -9.65
N ASN A 237 -6.47 -6.93 -8.86
CA ASN A 237 -5.46 -5.91 -8.55
C ASN A 237 -4.78 -5.38 -9.82
N ALA A 238 -4.54 -6.25 -10.81
CA ALA A 238 -3.98 -5.87 -12.10
C ALA A 238 -4.92 -5.02 -12.94
N ALA A 239 -6.22 -5.38 -13.02
CA ALA A 239 -7.22 -4.56 -13.70
C ALA A 239 -7.31 -3.17 -13.06
N LEU A 240 -7.31 -3.11 -11.72
CA LEU A 240 -7.29 -1.86 -10.97
C LEU A 240 -6.04 -1.02 -11.25
N ALA A 241 -4.86 -1.65 -11.22
CA ALA A 241 -3.58 -1.00 -11.49
C ALA A 241 -3.51 -0.43 -12.91
N VAL A 242 -3.96 -1.19 -13.92
CA VAL A 242 -3.97 -0.76 -15.32
C VAL A 242 -4.94 0.40 -15.53
N ALA A 243 -6.14 0.35 -14.95
CA ALA A 243 -7.10 1.44 -15.01
C ALA A 243 -6.56 2.72 -14.35
N ALA A 244 -5.94 2.61 -13.17
CA ALA A 244 -5.29 3.73 -12.50
C ALA A 244 -4.14 4.33 -13.33
N ALA A 245 -3.28 3.47 -13.89
CA ALA A 245 -2.18 3.86 -14.76
C ALA A 245 -2.68 4.62 -16.01
N TYR A 246 -3.78 4.15 -16.62
CA TYR A 246 -4.42 4.82 -17.75
C TYR A 246 -4.94 6.21 -17.37
N ARG A 247 -5.66 6.33 -16.24
CA ARG A 247 -6.16 7.63 -15.75
C ARG A 247 -5.04 8.60 -15.36
N ALA A 248 -3.88 8.09 -14.96
CA ALA A 248 -2.69 8.87 -14.70
C ALA A 248 -1.95 9.32 -15.96
N GLY A 249 -2.46 8.98 -17.16
CA GLY A 249 -1.87 9.41 -18.43
C GLY A 249 -0.61 8.64 -18.83
N LEU A 250 -0.37 7.44 -18.26
CA LEU A 250 0.71 6.59 -18.71
C LEU A 250 0.45 6.10 -20.15
N PRO A 251 1.48 6.08 -21.03
CA PRO A 251 1.34 5.63 -22.41
C PRO A 251 1.30 4.09 -22.46
N LEU A 252 0.14 3.53 -22.16
CA LEU A 252 -0.05 2.08 -22.09
C LEU A 252 -0.11 1.43 -23.48
N SER A 253 0.58 0.31 -23.63
CA SER A 253 0.39 -0.66 -24.72
C SER A 253 0.20 -2.06 -24.14
N SER A 254 -0.21 -3.02 -24.97
CA SER A 254 -0.23 -4.44 -24.59
C SER A 254 1.13 -4.89 -24.06
N ASP A 255 2.21 -4.42 -24.69
CA ASP A 255 3.57 -4.84 -24.36
C ASP A 255 4.03 -4.24 -23.02
N THR A 256 3.76 -2.96 -22.77
CA THR A 256 4.14 -2.33 -21.48
C THR A 256 3.34 -2.90 -20.32
N VAL A 257 2.04 -3.17 -20.53
CA VAL A 257 1.18 -3.80 -19.52
C VAL A 257 1.64 -5.24 -19.26
N GLY A 258 1.83 -6.04 -20.31
CA GLY A 258 2.29 -7.42 -20.18
C GLY A 258 3.67 -7.53 -19.53
N TYR A 259 4.60 -6.66 -19.88
CA TYR A 259 5.91 -6.59 -19.24
C TYR A 259 5.79 -6.18 -17.76
N GLY A 260 5.06 -5.10 -17.46
CA GLY A 260 4.87 -4.62 -16.09
C GLY A 260 4.26 -5.67 -15.16
N LEU A 261 3.19 -6.33 -15.59
CA LEU A 261 2.49 -7.36 -14.81
C LEU A 261 3.30 -8.65 -14.63
N SER A 262 4.10 -9.05 -15.62
CA SER A 262 4.97 -10.24 -15.53
C SER A 262 6.26 -10.03 -14.77
N HIS A 263 6.65 -8.77 -14.52
CA HIS A 263 7.87 -8.40 -13.78
C HIS A 263 7.57 -7.70 -12.45
N THR A 264 6.31 -7.71 -12.01
CA THR A 264 5.96 -7.16 -10.69
C THR A 264 6.56 -8.03 -9.59
N THR A 265 7.31 -7.42 -8.68
CA THR A 265 7.87 -8.10 -7.51
C THR A 265 7.26 -7.53 -6.24
N TRP A 266 6.63 -8.38 -5.43
CA TRP A 266 6.05 -7.97 -4.16
C TRP A 266 6.30 -9.05 -3.09
N PRO A 267 7.41 -8.95 -2.34
CA PRO A 267 7.79 -9.94 -1.35
C PRO A 267 6.69 -10.18 -0.30
N GLY A 268 6.62 -11.39 0.24
CA GLY A 268 5.61 -11.78 1.22
C GLY A 268 4.17 -11.90 0.68
N ARG A 269 3.95 -11.94 -0.64
CA ARG A 269 2.65 -12.26 -1.26
C ARG A 269 2.71 -13.55 -2.05
N PHE A 270 2.24 -14.63 -1.45
CA PHE A 270 2.36 -16.00 -1.95
C PHE A 270 3.75 -16.27 -2.57
N GLU A 271 4.79 -15.79 -1.91
CA GLU A 271 6.14 -15.74 -2.43
C GLU A 271 6.82 -17.11 -2.27
N ARG A 272 7.31 -17.66 -3.37
CA ARG A 272 8.05 -18.92 -3.37
C ARG A 272 9.54 -18.65 -3.19
N ILE A 273 10.02 -18.76 -1.95
CA ILE A 273 11.42 -18.47 -1.62
C ILE A 273 12.39 -19.64 -1.89
N LYS A 274 11.88 -20.88 -1.89
CA LYS A 274 12.60 -22.10 -2.29
C LYS A 274 11.60 -23.22 -2.62
N PRO A 275 12.03 -24.32 -3.27
CA PRO A 275 11.12 -25.42 -3.59
C PRO A 275 10.33 -25.90 -2.36
N GLY A 276 9.00 -25.82 -2.46
CA GLY A 276 8.08 -26.27 -1.40
C GLY A 276 7.87 -25.30 -0.23
N VAL A 277 8.44 -24.09 -0.26
CA VAL A 277 8.24 -23.09 0.79
C VAL A 277 7.63 -21.81 0.20
N VAL A 278 6.49 -21.42 0.78
CA VAL A 278 5.71 -20.23 0.40
C VAL A 278 5.61 -19.31 1.61
N LEU A 279 5.88 -18.02 1.42
CA LEU A 279 5.64 -16.96 2.40
C LEU A 279 4.40 -16.16 2.00
N ASP A 280 3.55 -15.84 2.97
CA ASP A 280 2.41 -14.95 2.75
C ASP A 280 2.08 -14.13 4.01
N GLY A 281 1.80 -12.84 3.81
CA GLY A 281 1.44 -11.89 4.85
C GLY A 281 -0.05 -11.77 5.16
N ALA A 282 -0.86 -12.80 4.88
CA ALA A 282 -2.26 -12.86 5.29
C ALA A 282 -2.40 -12.73 6.82
N HIS A 283 -3.17 -11.73 7.26
CA HIS A 283 -3.22 -11.30 8.67
C HIS A 283 -4.63 -10.93 9.15
N ASN A 284 -5.65 -11.18 8.32
CA ASN A 284 -7.06 -11.04 8.65
C ASN A 284 -7.87 -12.15 7.95
N ALA A 285 -9.14 -12.33 8.30
CA ALA A 285 -9.97 -13.42 7.77
C ALA A 285 -10.06 -13.41 6.24
N GLN A 286 -10.27 -12.23 5.63
CA GLN A 286 -10.39 -12.08 4.18
C GLN A 286 -9.10 -12.47 3.44
N SER A 287 -7.93 -12.01 3.93
CA SER A 287 -6.65 -12.39 3.32
C SER A 287 -6.31 -13.87 3.54
N ALA A 288 -6.73 -14.47 4.66
CA ALA A 288 -6.57 -15.89 4.93
C ALA A 288 -7.41 -16.77 4.00
N GLU A 289 -8.65 -16.37 3.73
CA GLU A 289 -9.51 -17.00 2.74
C GLU A 289 -8.89 -16.96 1.33
N VAL A 290 -8.38 -15.79 0.93
CA VAL A 290 -7.70 -15.60 -0.35
C VAL A 290 -6.43 -16.43 -0.46
N LEU A 291 -5.61 -16.47 0.60
CA LEU A 291 -4.44 -17.35 0.68
C LEU A 291 -4.87 -18.82 0.53
N ALA A 292 -5.96 -19.22 1.20
CA ALA A 292 -6.43 -20.58 1.14
C ALA A 292 -6.92 -20.99 -0.25
N ALA A 293 -7.65 -20.11 -0.93
CA ALA A 293 -8.07 -20.30 -2.32
C ALA A 293 -6.85 -20.40 -3.25
N THR A 294 -5.87 -19.49 -3.09
CA THR A 294 -4.64 -19.47 -3.88
C THR A 294 -3.84 -20.76 -3.68
N TRP A 295 -3.72 -21.26 -2.44
CA TRP A 295 -3.05 -22.53 -2.16
C TRP A 295 -3.73 -23.70 -2.88
N ARG A 296 -5.06 -23.81 -2.80
CA ARG A 296 -5.81 -24.89 -3.47
C ARG A 296 -5.64 -24.86 -4.99
N GLN A 297 -5.56 -23.68 -5.58
CA GLN A 297 -5.29 -23.50 -7.01
C GLN A 297 -3.86 -23.92 -7.38
N GLN A 298 -2.88 -23.49 -6.59
CA GLN A 298 -1.45 -23.68 -6.90
C GLN A 298 -0.93 -25.07 -6.52
N TYR A 299 -1.56 -25.72 -5.54
CA TYR A 299 -1.19 -27.04 -5.03
C TYR A 299 -2.43 -27.93 -4.81
N PRO A 300 -3.16 -28.32 -5.88
CA PRO A 300 -4.39 -29.09 -5.76
C PRO A 300 -4.20 -30.39 -4.98
N GLY A 301 -5.05 -30.61 -3.99
CA GLY A 301 -5.06 -31.82 -3.14
C GLY A 301 -3.87 -31.94 -2.17
N LYS A 302 -2.93 -30.98 -2.15
CA LYS A 302 -1.78 -31.02 -1.24
C LYS A 302 -2.05 -30.26 0.05
N LYS A 303 -1.64 -30.86 1.16
CA LYS A 303 -1.59 -30.20 2.46
C LYS A 303 -0.22 -29.59 2.72
N ALA A 304 -0.19 -28.45 3.40
CA ALA A 304 1.03 -27.78 3.84
C ALA A 304 1.45 -28.24 5.25
N ALA A 305 2.71 -28.01 5.61
CA ALA A 305 3.09 -27.82 7.01
C ALA A 305 2.99 -26.31 7.29
N LEU A 306 1.96 -25.88 8.02
CA LEU A 306 1.68 -24.47 8.25
C LEU A 306 2.54 -23.97 9.41
N VAL A 307 3.40 -22.99 9.15
CA VAL A 307 4.07 -22.20 10.18
C VAL A 307 3.30 -20.88 10.29
N PHE A 308 2.71 -20.62 11.45
CA PHE A 308 1.84 -19.49 11.67
C PHE A 308 2.34 -18.63 12.83
N SER A 309 2.31 -17.32 12.62
CA SER A 309 2.58 -16.32 13.62
C SER A 309 1.70 -15.10 13.37
N ALA A 310 1.23 -14.45 14.42
CA ALA A 310 0.41 -13.24 14.34
C ALA A 310 0.67 -12.34 15.54
N VAL A 311 0.67 -11.03 15.30
CA VAL A 311 0.76 -10.01 16.35
C VAL A 311 -0.50 -10.02 17.23
N ALA A 312 -0.36 -9.54 18.46
CA ALA A 312 -1.46 -9.44 19.40
C ALA A 312 -2.62 -8.59 18.83
N GLY A 313 -3.86 -8.92 19.20
CA GLY A 313 -5.07 -8.17 18.81
C GLY A 313 -5.69 -8.57 17.47
N LYS A 314 -5.10 -9.51 16.72
CA LYS A 314 -5.75 -10.10 15.53
C LYS A 314 -6.72 -11.23 15.91
N GLU A 315 -7.77 -11.40 15.12
CA GLU A 315 -8.75 -12.49 15.29
C GLU A 315 -8.18 -13.82 14.77
N ILE A 316 -7.20 -14.37 15.50
CA ILE A 316 -6.43 -15.58 15.13
C ILE A 316 -7.36 -16.77 14.83
N GLY A 317 -8.44 -16.94 15.59
CA GLY A 317 -9.42 -18.00 15.37
C GLY A 317 -10.00 -17.95 13.95
N LYS A 318 -10.48 -16.78 13.52
CA LYS A 318 -11.05 -16.58 12.18
C LYS A 318 -10.02 -16.79 11.07
N ILE A 319 -8.76 -16.43 11.30
CA ILE A 319 -7.68 -16.69 10.34
C ILE A 319 -7.44 -18.20 10.20
N LEU A 320 -7.32 -18.91 11.32
CA LEU A 320 -7.05 -20.35 11.33
C LEU A 320 -8.23 -21.19 10.82
N GLU A 321 -9.47 -20.72 10.89
CA GLU A 321 -10.63 -21.37 10.26
C GLU A 321 -10.39 -21.64 8.76
N TYR A 322 -9.75 -20.71 8.05
CA TYR A 322 -9.44 -20.86 6.63
C TYR A 322 -8.15 -21.65 6.38
N LEU A 323 -7.12 -21.46 7.22
CA LEU A 323 -5.79 -22.00 6.98
C LEU A 323 -5.58 -23.42 7.54
N ALA A 324 -6.14 -23.74 8.71
CA ALA A 324 -5.98 -25.06 9.34
C ALA A 324 -6.46 -26.23 8.45
N PRO A 325 -7.56 -26.13 7.68
CA PRO A 325 -7.97 -27.19 6.76
C PRO A 325 -6.93 -27.52 5.67
N LEU A 326 -6.05 -26.58 5.34
CA LEU A 326 -4.98 -26.78 4.36
C LEU A 326 -3.73 -27.42 4.96
N ALA A 327 -3.65 -27.51 6.29
CA ALA A 327 -2.48 -28.00 6.98
C ALA A 327 -2.58 -29.50 7.29
N SER A 328 -1.46 -30.21 7.13
CA SER A 328 -1.23 -31.54 7.71
C SER A 328 -0.76 -31.43 9.16
N LYS A 329 -0.05 -30.34 9.47
CA LYS A 329 0.46 -29.96 10.78
C LYS A 329 0.52 -28.45 10.88
N VAL A 330 0.19 -27.91 12.05
CA VAL A 330 0.27 -26.47 12.36
C VAL A 330 1.34 -26.26 13.42
N PHE A 331 2.29 -25.37 13.15
CA PHE A 331 3.31 -24.88 14.06
C PHE A 331 2.98 -23.43 14.39
N ILE A 332 2.78 -23.13 15.67
CA ILE A 332 2.54 -21.77 16.13
C ILE A 332 3.85 -21.23 16.71
N CYS A 333 4.29 -20.09 16.19
CA CYS A 333 5.53 -19.44 16.60
C CYS A 333 5.25 -18.01 17.13
N PRO A 334 6.01 -17.54 18.14
CA PRO A 334 5.93 -16.14 18.54
C PRO A 334 6.40 -15.22 17.42
N VAL A 335 5.86 -13.99 17.37
CA VAL A 335 6.42 -12.91 16.54
C VAL A 335 7.59 -12.32 17.33
N ASP A 336 8.76 -12.24 16.70
CA ASP A 336 9.89 -11.48 17.24
C ASP A 336 9.63 -10.01 16.86
N THR A 337 9.28 -9.17 17.85
CA THR A 337 8.82 -7.78 17.65
C THR A 337 9.86 -6.78 18.08
#